data_AF-A0A6N4VHJ0-F1
#
_entry.id   AF-A0A6N4VHJ0-F1
#
_cell.length_a   1.000
_cell.length_b   1.000
_cell.length_c   1.000
_cell.angle_alpha   90.00
_cell.angle_beta   90.00
_cell.angle_gamma   90.00
#
_symmetry.space_group_name_H-M   'P 1'
#
loop_
_entity.id
_entity.type
_entity.pdbx_description
1 polymer ?
#
loop_
_entity_poly.entity_id
_entity_poly.type
_entity_poly.pdbx_seq_one_letter_code
_entity_poly.pdbx_strand_id
1 'polypeptide(L)'
;MTRVRWLQAVAVIGATALLMAASCSWQMGSRIPEGVPPPAGDPVPQIDTYASGRPADQLHQWAAERAPALGIPVTALEAYAYAARVAQVENPDCNLAWTTLAGIGQVESHHGTYRGADIAANGDVSPPIRGVLLDGTGGNLEILDHDSVSHDPAVEDKGDEPYARAMGPMQFIPETWRLYGVDANNDGDISADNIDDAALSAAGYLCWRGKDLSTPRGWMDALRAYNLSDQYARNVRDWATAYANGHAL
;
A
#
# COMPACT_ATOMS: atom_id res chain seq x y z
N MET A 1 30.87 -61.02 -15.48
CA MET A 1 29.82 -60.23 -14.76
C MET A 1 30.30 -58.85 -14.28
N THR A 2 31.27 -58.20 -14.95
CA THR A 2 31.93 -57.00 -14.41
C THR A 2 31.82 -55.76 -15.31
N ARG A 3 31.89 -55.85 -16.64
CA ARG A 3 31.83 -54.66 -17.52
C ARG A 3 30.46 -53.99 -17.64
N VAL A 4 29.37 -54.77 -17.58
CA VAL A 4 28.00 -54.24 -17.74
C VAL A 4 27.56 -53.43 -16.51
N ARG A 5 27.94 -53.85 -15.30
CA ARG A 5 27.61 -53.15 -14.05
C ARG A 5 28.36 -51.81 -13.91
N TRP A 6 29.58 -51.73 -14.45
CA TRP A 6 30.35 -50.48 -14.48
C TRP A 6 29.77 -49.45 -15.45
N LEU A 7 29.34 -49.88 -16.65
CA LEU A 7 28.68 -48.99 -17.61
C LEU A 7 27.33 -48.48 -17.10
N GLN A 8 26.57 -49.32 -16.37
CA GLN A 8 25.33 -48.89 -15.72
C GLN A 8 25.58 -47.90 -14.58
N ALA A 9 26.62 -48.09 -13.77
CA ALA A 9 26.97 -47.15 -12.69
C ALA A 9 27.38 -45.78 -13.23
N VAL A 10 28.17 -45.73 -14.32
CA VAL A 10 28.58 -44.46 -14.96
C VAL A 10 27.39 -43.76 -15.63
N ALA A 11 26.48 -44.51 -16.26
CA ALA A 11 25.26 -43.95 -16.85
C ALA A 11 24.32 -43.35 -15.79
N VAL A 12 24.17 -44.01 -14.63
CA VAL A 12 23.36 -43.49 -13.52
C VAL A 12 23.99 -42.24 -12.91
N ILE A 13 25.30 -42.21 -12.65
CA ILE A 13 25.97 -41.02 -12.10
C ILE A 13 25.92 -39.84 -13.08
N GLY A 14 26.12 -40.08 -14.37
CA GLY A 14 26.00 -39.05 -15.41
C GLY A 14 24.58 -38.48 -15.53
N ALA A 15 23.56 -39.34 -15.51
CA ALA A 15 22.15 -38.90 -15.53
C ALA A 15 21.77 -38.11 -14.26
N THR A 16 22.30 -38.48 -13.10
CA THR A 16 22.04 -37.76 -11.84
C THR A 16 22.73 -36.38 -11.81
N ALA A 17 23.93 -36.25 -12.37
CA ALA A 17 24.62 -34.96 -12.48
C ALA A 17 23.93 -34.00 -13.48
N LEU A 18 23.42 -34.52 -14.60
CA LEU A 18 22.61 -33.76 -15.57
C LEU A 18 21.25 -33.34 -15.00
N LEU A 19 20.61 -34.19 -14.19
CA LEU A 19 19.36 -33.85 -13.50
C LEU A 19 19.56 -32.83 -12.37
N MET A 20 20.67 -32.85 -11.64
CA MET A 20 20.97 -31.82 -10.63
C MET A 20 21.39 -30.47 -11.25
N ALA A 21 22.02 -30.48 -12.44
CA ALA A 21 22.30 -29.25 -13.18
C ALA A 21 21.03 -28.62 -13.79
N ALA A 22 20.03 -29.43 -14.16
CA ALA A 22 18.72 -28.96 -14.63
C ALA A 22 17.80 -28.47 -13.49
N SER A 23 18.03 -28.93 -12.26
CA SER A 23 17.32 -28.50 -11.04
C SER A 23 17.87 -27.22 -10.41
N CYS A 24 18.94 -26.64 -10.96
CA CYS A 24 19.23 -25.22 -10.79
C CYS A 24 18.34 -24.38 -11.71
N SER A 25 17.04 -24.65 -11.72
CA SER A 25 16.08 -23.57 -11.91
C SER A 25 16.25 -22.65 -10.71
N TRP A 26 17.20 -21.71 -10.83
CA TRP A 26 17.13 -20.47 -10.11
C TRP A 26 15.74 -19.94 -10.41
N GLN A 27 14.80 -20.12 -9.48
CA GLN A 27 13.72 -19.17 -9.32
C GLN A 27 14.46 -17.86 -9.08
N MET A 28 14.80 -17.15 -10.16
CA MET A 28 15.10 -15.74 -10.09
C MET A 28 13.79 -15.14 -9.60
N GLY A 29 13.63 -15.10 -8.27
CA GLY A 29 12.70 -14.17 -7.66
C GLY A 29 12.95 -12.85 -8.36
N SER A 30 11.88 -12.25 -8.88
CA SER A 30 11.95 -10.98 -9.62
C SER A 30 12.90 -10.06 -8.87
N ARG A 31 13.96 -9.60 -9.57
CA ARG A 31 15.01 -8.79 -8.94
C ARG A 31 14.35 -7.63 -8.22
N ILE A 32 14.57 -7.52 -6.92
CA ILE A 32 14.07 -6.39 -6.13
C ILE A 32 14.69 -5.12 -6.73
N PRO A 33 13.88 -4.10 -7.07
CA PRO A 33 14.41 -2.85 -7.60
C PRO A 33 15.43 -2.21 -6.65
N GLU A 34 16.42 -1.51 -7.20
CA GLU A 34 17.33 -0.69 -6.39
C GLU A 34 16.55 0.40 -5.63
N GLY A 35 17.07 0.84 -4.48
CA GLY A 35 16.42 1.87 -3.65
C GLY A 35 15.19 1.40 -2.87
N VAL A 36 15.02 0.08 -2.69
CA VAL A 36 13.96 -0.51 -1.84
C VAL A 36 14.57 -1.07 -0.55
N PRO A 37 14.00 -0.79 0.64
CA PRO A 37 12.92 0.19 0.86
C PRO A 37 13.41 1.64 0.63
N PRO A 38 12.50 2.56 0.32
CA PRO A 38 12.83 3.99 0.23
C PRO A 38 13.23 4.54 1.61
N PRO A 39 13.97 5.67 1.66
CA PRO A 39 14.31 6.30 2.94
C PRO A 39 13.06 6.73 3.72
N ALA A 40 13.16 6.73 5.06
CA ALA A 40 12.02 6.99 5.95
C ALA A 40 11.53 8.45 5.97
N GLY A 41 12.34 9.38 5.44
CA GLY A 41 12.09 10.82 5.50
C GLY A 41 12.32 11.44 6.88
N ASP A 42 11.84 12.65 7.07
CA ASP A 42 11.93 13.37 8.34
C ASP A 42 11.26 12.57 9.47
N PRO A 43 11.85 12.57 10.68
CA PRO A 43 11.26 11.89 11.82
C PRO A 43 9.92 12.55 12.19
N VAL A 44 8.90 11.72 12.38
CA VAL A 44 7.60 12.18 12.89
C VAL A 44 7.72 12.51 14.39
N PRO A 45 7.11 13.59 14.90
CA PRO A 45 7.07 13.92 16.33
C PRO A 45 6.37 12.85 17.18
N GLN A 46 6.78 12.67 18.44
CA GLN A 46 6.06 11.79 19.38
C GLN A 46 4.73 12.45 19.75
N ILE A 47 3.64 11.70 19.67
CA ILE A 47 2.28 12.17 19.90
C ILE A 47 1.51 11.12 20.72
N ASP A 48 0.40 11.53 21.34
CA ASP A 48 -0.53 10.57 21.95
C ASP A 48 -1.39 9.94 20.85
N THR A 49 -1.18 8.64 20.60
CA THR A 49 -1.92 7.89 19.57
C THR A 49 -3.34 7.53 19.99
N TYR A 50 -3.70 7.69 21.26
CA TYR A 50 -5.04 7.43 21.82
C TYR A 50 -5.78 8.70 22.21
N ALA A 51 -5.33 9.87 21.75
CA ALA A 51 -5.99 11.13 22.04
C ALA A 51 -7.45 11.13 21.54
N SER A 52 -8.32 11.84 22.26
CA SER A 52 -9.71 12.04 21.84
C SER A 52 -9.82 13.00 20.65
N GLY A 53 -10.85 12.83 19.82
CA GLY A 53 -10.99 13.59 18.57
C GLY A 53 -9.95 13.10 17.55
N ARG A 54 -9.60 13.94 16.57
CA ARG A 54 -8.65 13.57 15.52
C ARG A 54 -7.20 13.64 16.04
N PRO A 55 -6.50 12.51 16.32
CA PRO A 55 -5.19 12.57 16.97
C PRO A 55 -4.09 13.13 16.05
N ALA A 56 -4.30 13.02 14.73
CA ALA A 56 -3.43 13.56 13.69
C ALA A 56 -3.26 15.09 13.76
N ASP A 57 -4.18 15.82 14.40
CA ASP A 57 -4.09 17.27 14.60
C ASP A 57 -2.83 17.69 15.38
N GLN A 58 -2.30 16.81 16.24
CA GLN A 58 -1.03 17.04 16.95
C GLN A 58 0.17 17.21 16.00
N LEU A 59 0.05 16.75 14.75
CA LEU A 59 1.09 16.81 13.73
C LEU A 59 0.97 18.02 12.82
N HIS A 60 0.00 18.91 13.04
CA HIS A 60 -0.29 20.02 12.13
C HIS A 60 0.92 20.89 11.82
N GLN A 61 1.66 21.33 12.84
CA GLN A 61 2.85 22.15 12.62
C GLN A 61 3.91 21.41 11.78
N TRP A 62 4.17 20.15 12.12
CA TRP A 62 5.15 19.33 11.40
C TRP A 62 4.76 19.15 9.93
N ALA A 63 3.48 18.90 9.66
CA ALA A 63 2.94 18.76 8.32
C ALA A 63 2.96 20.09 7.56
N ALA A 64 2.47 21.19 8.16
CA ALA A 64 2.38 22.51 7.53
C ALA A 64 3.74 23.06 7.08
N GLU A 65 4.81 22.79 7.82
CA GLU A 65 6.18 23.18 7.47
C GLU A 65 6.70 22.45 6.21
N ARG A 66 6.19 21.25 5.92
CA ARG A 66 6.70 20.33 4.87
C ARG A 66 5.82 20.27 3.64
N ALA A 67 4.51 20.26 3.86
CA ALA A 67 3.46 20.10 2.85
C ALA A 67 3.69 20.95 1.58
N PRO A 68 4.05 22.25 1.65
CA PRO A 68 4.27 23.06 0.45
C PRO A 68 5.40 22.55 -0.45
N ALA A 69 6.52 22.10 0.13
CA ALA A 69 7.66 21.60 -0.63
C ALA A 69 7.39 20.19 -1.20
N LEU A 70 6.62 19.39 -0.46
CA LEU A 70 6.24 18.04 -0.85
C LEU A 70 5.07 18.01 -1.85
N GLY A 71 4.31 19.09 -2.00
CA GLY A 71 3.09 19.12 -2.82
C GLY A 71 1.98 18.24 -2.26
N ILE A 72 1.93 18.03 -0.94
CA ILE A 72 0.96 17.18 -0.25
C ILE A 72 0.00 18.08 0.54
N PRO A 73 -1.33 17.87 0.48
CA PRO A 73 -2.27 18.54 1.38
C PRO A 73 -1.88 18.31 2.84
N VAL A 74 -1.97 19.36 3.67
CA VAL A 74 -1.56 19.28 5.09
C VAL A 74 -2.28 18.14 5.82
N THR A 75 -3.60 18.04 5.64
CA THR A 75 -4.43 16.99 6.25
C THR A 75 -4.03 15.57 5.82
N ALA A 76 -3.67 15.38 4.54
CA ALA A 76 -3.16 14.09 4.06
C ALA A 76 -1.82 13.73 4.71
N LEU A 77 -0.91 14.71 4.82
CA LEU A 77 0.39 14.49 5.43
C LEU A 77 0.30 14.21 6.94
N GLU A 78 -0.62 14.87 7.65
CA GLU A 78 -0.97 14.54 9.03
C GLU A 78 -1.44 13.09 9.15
N ALA A 79 -2.36 12.65 8.28
CA ALA A 79 -2.90 11.29 8.26
C ALA A 79 -1.81 10.23 8.05
N TYR A 80 -0.92 10.42 7.06
CA TYR A 80 0.17 9.48 6.79
C TYR A 80 1.17 9.40 7.94
N ALA A 81 1.49 10.55 8.56
CA ALA A 81 2.40 10.59 9.69
C ALA A 81 1.78 9.99 10.94
N TYR A 82 0.48 10.24 11.20
CA TYR A 82 -0.26 9.61 12.28
C TYR A 82 -0.33 8.09 12.12
N ALA A 83 -0.69 7.61 10.93
CA ALA A 83 -0.75 6.18 10.64
C ALA A 83 0.61 5.48 10.83
N ALA A 84 1.71 6.11 10.42
CA ALA A 84 3.06 5.61 10.68
C ALA A 84 3.40 5.58 12.19
N ARG A 85 2.90 6.54 12.97
CA ARG A 85 3.07 6.55 14.44
C ARG A 85 2.30 5.43 15.10
N VAL A 86 1.04 5.23 14.75
CA VAL A 86 0.25 4.12 15.28
C VAL A 86 0.91 2.80 14.90
N ALA A 87 1.38 2.63 13.66
CA ALA A 87 2.11 1.43 13.25
C ALA A 87 3.38 1.21 14.09
N GLN A 88 4.14 2.26 14.41
CA GLN A 88 5.32 2.13 15.27
C GLN A 88 4.97 1.69 16.70
N VAL A 89 3.85 2.16 17.26
CA VAL A 89 3.41 1.84 18.63
C VAL A 89 2.81 0.42 18.69
N GLU A 90 1.90 0.11 17.78
CA GLU A 90 1.12 -1.13 17.79
C GLU A 90 1.85 -2.31 17.13
N ASN A 91 2.72 -2.04 16.16
CA ASN A 91 3.48 -3.03 15.40
C ASN A 91 4.96 -2.61 15.29
N PRO A 92 5.73 -2.59 16.39
CA PRO A 92 7.08 -2.03 16.41
C PRO A 92 8.06 -2.69 15.43
N ASP A 93 7.87 -3.98 15.12
CA ASP A 93 8.70 -4.71 14.15
C ASP A 93 8.33 -4.41 12.67
N CYS A 94 7.24 -3.68 12.42
CA CYS A 94 6.79 -3.33 11.08
C CYS A 94 7.71 -2.34 10.37
N ASN A 95 8.28 -1.38 11.10
CA ASN A 95 9.16 -0.35 10.55
C ASN A 95 8.57 0.43 9.35
N LEU A 96 7.24 0.61 9.31
CA LEU A 96 6.58 1.41 8.27
C LEU A 96 6.92 2.90 8.42
N ALA A 97 7.38 3.52 7.33
CA ALA A 97 7.63 4.96 7.26
C ALA A 97 6.47 5.69 6.57
N TRP A 98 6.21 6.94 7.00
CA TRP A 98 5.15 7.79 6.44
C TRP A 98 5.32 8.05 4.94
N THR A 99 6.56 8.07 4.44
CA THR A 99 6.89 8.27 3.03
C THR A 99 6.34 7.15 2.15
N THR A 100 6.24 5.91 2.66
CA THR A 100 5.61 4.80 1.93
C THR A 100 4.10 5.02 1.78
N LEU A 101 3.42 5.47 2.84
CA LEU A 101 1.99 5.80 2.78
C LEU A 101 1.72 6.99 1.85
N ALA A 102 2.54 8.03 1.93
CA ALA A 102 2.45 9.17 1.01
C ALA A 102 2.73 8.78 -0.45
N GLY A 103 3.69 7.89 -0.69
CA GLY A 103 3.95 7.34 -2.03
C GLY A 103 2.74 6.60 -2.61
N ILE A 104 2.05 5.80 -1.77
CA ILE A 104 0.80 5.13 -2.15
C ILE A 104 -0.28 6.17 -2.44
N GLY A 105 -0.53 7.11 -1.51
CA GLY A 105 -1.55 8.15 -1.67
C GLY A 105 -1.38 8.99 -2.95
N GLN A 106 -0.15 9.28 -3.34
CA GLN A 106 0.14 9.96 -4.60
C GLN A 106 -0.25 9.12 -5.81
N VAL A 107 0.14 7.85 -5.84
CA VAL A 107 -0.11 6.95 -6.98
C VAL A 107 -1.60 6.64 -7.10
N GLU A 108 -2.29 6.47 -5.98
CA GLU A 108 -3.71 6.10 -5.97
C GLU A 108 -4.64 7.28 -6.29
N SER A 109 -4.39 8.46 -5.72
CA SER A 109 -5.39 9.53 -5.75
C SER A 109 -4.83 10.95 -5.70
N HIS A 110 -3.53 11.14 -5.96
CA HIS A 110 -2.88 12.45 -5.78
C HIS A 110 -3.16 13.01 -4.37
N HIS A 111 -2.99 12.17 -3.35
CA HIS A 111 -3.27 12.50 -1.94
C HIS A 111 -4.70 12.96 -1.69
N GLY A 112 -5.69 12.25 -2.25
CA GLY A 112 -7.11 12.57 -2.07
C GLY A 112 -7.63 13.75 -2.89
N THR A 113 -6.86 14.24 -3.89
CA THR A 113 -7.25 15.40 -4.71
C THR A 113 -7.63 15.05 -6.16
N TYR A 114 -7.64 13.76 -6.49
CA TYR A 114 -7.93 13.30 -7.84
C TYR A 114 -9.34 13.67 -8.29
N ARG A 115 -9.48 14.07 -9.56
CA ARG A 115 -10.76 14.45 -10.22
C ARG A 115 -11.53 15.59 -9.52
N GLY A 116 -10.81 16.51 -8.87
CA GLY A 116 -11.40 17.67 -8.23
C GLY A 116 -12.02 17.36 -6.86
N ALA A 117 -11.63 16.23 -6.25
CA ALA A 117 -11.85 16.00 -4.84
C ALA A 117 -10.99 16.93 -3.99
N ASP A 118 -11.52 17.31 -2.84
CA ASP A 118 -10.82 18.08 -1.81
C ASP A 118 -10.93 17.35 -0.47
N ILE A 119 -9.98 17.63 0.42
CA ILE A 119 -9.94 17.06 1.77
C ILE A 119 -10.43 18.12 2.76
N ALA A 120 -11.48 17.80 3.51
CA ALA A 120 -11.97 18.62 4.60
C ALA A 120 -11.07 18.51 5.85
N ALA A 121 -11.21 19.45 6.78
CA ALA A 121 -10.36 19.50 7.97
C ALA A 121 -10.48 18.26 8.87
N ASN A 122 -11.60 17.53 8.82
CA ASN A 122 -11.83 16.28 9.55
C ASN A 122 -11.34 15.02 8.80
N GLY A 123 -10.71 15.19 7.63
CA GLY A 123 -10.18 14.10 6.80
C GLY A 123 -11.12 13.64 5.69
N ASP A 124 -12.37 14.09 5.65
CA ASP A 124 -13.34 13.64 4.64
C ASP A 124 -12.94 14.10 3.24
N VAL A 125 -12.97 13.18 2.28
CA VAL A 125 -12.67 13.43 0.87
C VAL A 125 -13.97 13.55 0.08
N SER A 126 -14.16 14.68 -0.61
CA SER A 126 -15.38 14.94 -1.38
C SER A 126 -15.10 15.66 -2.71
N PRO A 127 -15.76 15.28 -3.82
CA PRO A 127 -16.61 14.08 -3.94
C PRO A 127 -15.82 12.78 -3.69
N PRO A 128 -16.51 11.67 -3.34
CA PRO A 128 -15.87 10.38 -3.14
C PRO A 128 -15.04 9.97 -4.36
N ILE A 129 -13.86 9.40 -4.12
CA ILE A 129 -12.99 8.93 -5.20
C ILE A 129 -13.32 7.48 -5.47
N ARG A 130 -13.83 7.20 -6.68
CA ARG A 130 -14.10 5.84 -7.15
C ARG A 130 -13.22 5.50 -8.35
N GLY A 131 -12.55 4.36 -8.24
CA GLY A 131 -11.66 3.83 -9.27
C GLY A 131 -12.41 3.34 -10.50
N VAL A 132 -11.66 2.78 -11.45
CA VAL A 132 -12.26 2.06 -12.58
C VAL A 132 -13.04 0.84 -12.09
N LEU A 133 -14.00 0.41 -12.89
CA LEU A 133 -14.74 -0.82 -12.62
C LEU A 133 -13.82 -2.02 -12.74
N LEU A 134 -13.84 -2.91 -11.75
CA LEU A 134 -12.99 -4.09 -11.65
C LEU A 134 -13.71 -5.31 -12.25
N ASP A 135 -13.92 -5.28 -13.57
CA ASP A 135 -14.65 -6.28 -14.36
C ASP A 135 -13.73 -7.23 -15.16
N GLY A 136 -12.42 -7.17 -14.92
CA GLY A 136 -11.41 -7.93 -15.65
C GLY A 136 -10.99 -7.32 -16.98
N THR A 137 -11.60 -6.20 -17.40
CA THR A 137 -11.20 -5.47 -18.62
C THR A 137 -10.03 -4.53 -18.35
N GLY A 138 -9.36 -4.06 -19.41
CA GLY A 138 -8.23 -3.12 -19.27
C GLY A 138 -7.01 -3.68 -18.49
N GLY A 139 -6.97 -4.98 -18.20
CA GLY A 139 -5.92 -5.63 -17.43
C GLY A 139 -6.07 -5.51 -15.91
N ASN A 140 -7.23 -5.09 -15.41
CA ASN A 140 -7.54 -5.12 -13.98
C ASN A 140 -8.04 -6.50 -13.53
N LEU A 141 -8.24 -6.67 -12.22
CA LEU A 141 -8.83 -7.88 -11.67
C LEU A 141 -10.35 -7.82 -11.83
N GLU A 142 -10.98 -8.98 -12.04
CA GLU A 142 -12.43 -9.15 -11.90
C GLU A 142 -12.77 -9.35 -10.42
N ILE A 143 -13.48 -8.40 -9.81
CA ILE A 143 -13.83 -8.40 -8.39
C ILE A 143 -15.31 -8.08 -8.25
N LEU A 144 -16.05 -8.93 -7.54
CA LEU A 144 -17.48 -8.74 -7.29
C LEU A 144 -17.71 -7.89 -6.02
N ASP A 145 -18.73 -7.03 -6.08
CA ASP A 145 -19.25 -6.25 -4.94
C ASP A 145 -20.75 -6.53 -4.76
N HIS A 146 -21.06 -7.62 -4.07
CA HIS A 146 -22.44 -8.06 -3.85
C HIS A 146 -23.28 -7.07 -3.03
N ASP A 147 -22.64 -6.24 -2.21
CA ASP A 147 -23.32 -5.28 -1.34
C ASP A 147 -23.33 -3.86 -1.93
N SER A 148 -22.72 -3.66 -3.10
CA SER A 148 -22.67 -2.39 -3.82
C SER A 148 -22.09 -1.25 -2.96
N VAL A 149 -21.13 -1.56 -2.08
CA VAL A 149 -20.53 -0.59 -1.15
C VAL A 149 -19.51 0.33 -1.83
N SER A 150 -18.94 -0.11 -2.96
CA SER A 150 -17.95 0.63 -3.74
C SER A 150 -18.50 1.34 -4.96
N HIS A 151 -19.81 1.25 -5.23
CA HIS A 151 -20.39 1.91 -6.39
C HIS A 151 -20.31 3.43 -6.27
N ASP A 152 -20.19 4.09 -7.42
CA ASP A 152 -20.19 5.53 -7.50
C ASP A 152 -21.64 6.03 -7.58
N PRO A 153 -22.17 6.69 -6.52
CA PRO A 153 -23.56 7.11 -6.49
C PRO A 153 -23.89 8.19 -7.54
N ALA A 154 -22.88 8.79 -8.20
CA ALA A 154 -23.10 9.75 -9.27
C ALA A 154 -23.36 9.10 -10.63
N VAL A 155 -23.00 7.82 -10.81
CA VAL A 155 -23.09 7.13 -12.11
C VAL A 155 -23.72 5.74 -12.06
N GLU A 156 -23.84 5.12 -10.88
CA GLU A 156 -24.33 3.75 -10.69
C GLU A 156 -25.47 3.71 -9.66
N ASP A 157 -26.55 3.01 -10.00
CA ASP A 157 -27.60 2.62 -9.05
C ASP A 157 -27.20 1.31 -8.35
N LYS A 158 -27.56 1.16 -7.07
CA LYS A 158 -27.21 -0.04 -6.28
C LYS A 158 -27.79 -1.31 -6.90
N GLY A 159 -26.93 -2.29 -7.17
CA GLY A 159 -27.30 -3.61 -7.69
C GLY A 159 -27.34 -3.72 -9.21
N ASP A 160 -27.10 -2.63 -9.95
CA ASP A 160 -27.09 -2.66 -11.43
C ASP A 160 -25.75 -3.16 -11.99
N GLU A 161 -24.68 -3.06 -11.21
CA GLU A 161 -23.33 -3.43 -11.60
C GLU A 161 -22.72 -4.42 -10.59
N PRO A 162 -22.49 -5.71 -10.92
CA PRO A 162 -21.97 -6.67 -9.94
C PRO A 162 -20.50 -6.45 -9.56
N TYR A 163 -19.75 -5.62 -10.29
CA TYR A 163 -18.32 -5.44 -10.10
C TYR A 163 -17.97 -4.30 -9.13
N ALA A 164 -16.85 -4.47 -8.45
CA ALA A 164 -16.33 -3.52 -7.48
C ALA A 164 -15.62 -2.34 -8.14
N ARG A 165 -15.48 -1.25 -7.38
CA ARG A 165 -14.50 -0.18 -7.64
C ARG A 165 -13.56 -0.05 -6.46
N ALA A 166 -12.37 0.49 -6.71
CA ALA A 166 -11.50 0.95 -5.64
C ALA A 166 -12.08 2.22 -4.99
N MET A 167 -12.01 2.32 -3.67
CA MET A 167 -12.69 3.34 -2.87
C MET A 167 -11.70 4.29 -2.19
N GLY A 168 -12.03 5.58 -2.21
CA GLY A 168 -11.39 6.60 -1.39
C GLY A 168 -9.96 6.97 -1.80
N PRO A 169 -9.30 7.82 -0.99
CA PRO A 169 -7.97 8.34 -1.29
C PRO A 169 -6.87 7.27 -1.32
N MET A 170 -7.08 6.11 -0.70
CA MET A 170 -6.11 5.01 -0.71
C MET A 170 -6.57 3.83 -1.58
N GLN A 171 -7.66 4.00 -2.35
CA GLN A 171 -8.15 3.05 -3.37
C GLN A 171 -8.30 1.60 -2.87
N PHE A 172 -8.94 1.44 -1.70
CA PHE A 172 -9.26 0.11 -1.17
C PHE A 172 -10.34 -0.59 -1.98
N ILE A 173 -10.17 -1.90 -2.22
CA ILE A 173 -11.27 -2.76 -2.67
C ILE A 173 -12.15 -3.16 -1.47
N PRO A 174 -13.46 -3.44 -1.68
CA PRO A 174 -14.42 -3.73 -0.61
C PRO A 174 -13.95 -4.75 0.43
N GLU A 175 -13.43 -5.89 -0.03
CA GLU A 175 -13.06 -6.99 0.86
C GLU A 175 -11.85 -6.64 1.73
N THR A 176 -10.88 -5.89 1.19
CA THR A 176 -9.76 -5.40 2.00
C THR A 176 -10.24 -4.36 3.01
N TRP A 177 -11.12 -3.44 2.60
CA TRP A 177 -11.71 -2.46 3.52
C TRP A 177 -12.47 -3.14 4.66
N ARG A 178 -13.27 -4.17 4.35
CA ARG A 178 -14.00 -4.95 5.37
C ARG A 178 -13.10 -5.59 6.42
N LEU A 179 -11.86 -5.92 6.07
CA LEU A 179 -10.91 -6.59 6.95
C LEU A 179 -9.96 -5.64 7.70
N TYR A 180 -9.67 -4.47 7.12
CA TYR A 180 -8.64 -3.55 7.63
C TYR A 180 -9.16 -2.13 7.92
N GLY A 181 -10.40 -1.83 7.56
CA GLY A 181 -11.08 -0.56 7.85
C GLY A 181 -11.06 -0.26 9.35
N VAL A 182 -10.60 0.93 9.72
CA VAL A 182 -10.58 1.42 11.11
C VAL A 182 -10.96 2.89 11.14
N ASP A 183 -11.59 3.31 12.23
CA ASP A 183 -11.85 4.72 12.56
C ASP A 183 -10.57 5.30 13.18
N ALA A 184 -9.98 6.28 12.51
CA ALA A 184 -8.71 6.90 12.87
C ALA A 184 -8.86 8.38 13.24
N ASN A 185 -9.98 9.02 12.90
CA ASN A 185 -10.30 10.40 13.32
C ASN A 185 -11.20 10.45 14.59
N ASN A 186 -11.61 9.28 15.10
CA ASN A 186 -12.44 9.06 16.28
C ASN A 186 -13.82 9.73 16.21
N ASP A 187 -14.44 9.76 15.03
CA ASP A 187 -15.81 10.29 14.86
C ASP A 187 -16.90 9.21 15.00
N GLY A 188 -16.52 7.93 15.09
CA GLY A 188 -17.41 6.79 15.24
C GLY A 188 -17.83 6.13 13.92
N ASP A 189 -17.41 6.66 12.77
CA ASP A 189 -17.71 6.14 11.44
C ASP A 189 -16.44 5.63 10.76
N ILE A 190 -16.44 4.35 10.33
CA ILE A 190 -15.31 3.76 9.58
C ILE A 190 -15.52 4.03 8.08
N SER A 191 -14.85 5.04 7.55
CA SER A 191 -15.09 5.54 6.19
C SER A 191 -13.88 5.40 5.26
N ALA A 192 -14.05 4.65 4.16
CA ALA A 192 -13.02 4.56 3.13
C ALA A 192 -12.75 5.91 2.46
N ASP A 193 -13.72 6.83 2.53
CA ASP A 193 -13.65 8.18 1.97
C ASP A 193 -13.08 9.21 2.96
N ASN A 194 -12.63 8.78 4.15
CA ASN A 194 -11.87 9.61 5.07
C ASN A 194 -10.36 9.26 4.97
N ILE A 195 -9.50 10.27 4.82
CA ILE A 195 -8.08 10.04 4.59
C ILE A 195 -7.32 9.53 5.82
N ASP A 196 -7.78 9.86 7.03
CA ASP A 196 -7.18 9.35 8.27
C ASP A 196 -7.43 7.86 8.40
N ASP A 197 -8.70 7.46 8.25
CA ASP A 197 -9.13 6.06 8.27
C ASP A 197 -8.40 5.26 7.19
N ALA A 198 -8.44 5.76 5.95
CA ALA A 198 -7.79 5.11 4.82
C ALA A 198 -6.27 4.96 5.03
N ALA A 199 -5.59 5.98 5.56
CA ALA A 199 -4.17 5.91 5.83
C ALA A 199 -3.83 4.88 6.92
N LEU A 200 -4.59 4.86 8.02
CA LEU A 200 -4.35 3.92 9.12
C LEU A 200 -4.69 2.48 8.73
N SER A 201 -5.78 2.26 8.00
CA SER A 201 -6.11 0.98 7.40
C SER A 201 -5.01 0.47 6.46
N ALA A 202 -4.44 1.36 5.63
CA ALA A 202 -3.31 1.03 4.76
C ALA A 202 -2.07 0.64 5.57
N ALA A 203 -1.77 1.35 6.65
CA ALA A 203 -0.68 1.01 7.55
C ALA A 203 -0.86 -0.41 8.15
N GLY A 204 -2.04 -0.71 8.67
CA GLY A 204 -2.37 -2.05 9.20
C GLY A 204 -2.22 -3.14 8.15
N TYR A 205 -2.73 -2.92 6.93
CA TYR A 205 -2.62 -3.86 5.82
C TYR A 205 -1.17 -4.11 5.40
N LEU A 206 -0.39 -3.04 5.21
CA LEU A 206 1.02 -3.12 4.83
C LEU A 206 1.85 -3.84 5.90
N CYS A 207 1.66 -3.50 7.18
CA CYS A 207 2.35 -4.17 8.28
C CYS A 207 2.00 -5.65 8.36
N TRP A 208 0.72 -6.00 8.18
CA TRP A 208 0.30 -7.40 8.17
C TRP A 208 0.95 -8.21 7.04
N ARG A 209 1.04 -7.63 5.83
CA ARG A 209 1.54 -8.32 4.64
C ARG A 209 3.06 -8.33 4.54
N GLY A 210 3.72 -7.22 4.87
CA GLY A 210 5.18 -7.08 4.77
C GLY A 210 5.95 -7.58 5.98
N LYS A 211 5.32 -7.60 7.16
CA LYS A 211 5.90 -7.90 8.48
C LYS A 211 7.02 -6.95 8.92
N ASP A 212 8.07 -6.77 8.12
CA ASP A 212 9.16 -5.81 8.35
C ASP A 212 9.50 -5.05 7.06
N LEU A 213 8.99 -3.82 6.97
CA LEU A 213 9.14 -2.94 5.82
C LEU A 213 10.50 -2.24 5.77
N SER A 214 11.36 -2.43 6.78
CA SER A 214 12.77 -2.02 6.68
C SER A 214 13.59 -2.96 5.80
N THR A 215 13.06 -4.14 5.48
CA THR A 215 13.71 -5.09 4.58
C THR A 215 13.21 -4.91 3.13
N PRO A 216 14.08 -5.10 2.13
CA PRO A 216 13.66 -5.02 0.73
C PRO A 216 12.56 -6.04 0.39
N ARG A 217 12.60 -7.22 1.02
CA ARG A 217 11.58 -8.27 0.82
C ARG A 217 10.25 -7.88 1.44
N GLY A 218 10.22 -7.50 2.72
CA GLY A 218 8.99 -7.15 3.41
C GLY A 218 8.29 -5.95 2.77
N TRP A 219 9.05 -4.94 2.34
CA TRP A 219 8.49 -3.83 1.59
C TRP A 219 7.89 -4.27 0.25
N MET A 220 8.60 -5.06 -0.56
CA MET A 220 8.06 -5.56 -1.83
C MET A 220 6.83 -6.46 -1.65
N ASP A 221 6.82 -7.30 -0.61
CA ASP A 221 5.69 -8.18 -0.31
C ASP A 221 4.46 -7.38 0.12
N ALA A 222 4.65 -6.31 0.90
CA ALA A 222 3.57 -5.37 1.26
C ALA A 222 3.00 -4.67 0.01
N LEU A 223 3.86 -4.13 -0.85
CA LEU A 223 3.41 -3.37 -2.02
C LEU A 223 2.78 -4.25 -3.09
N ARG A 224 3.27 -5.48 -3.29
CA ARG A 224 2.62 -6.46 -4.19
C ARG A 224 1.29 -6.95 -3.66
N ALA A 225 1.12 -6.97 -2.34
CA ALA A 225 -0.17 -7.25 -1.72
C ALA A 225 -1.16 -6.09 -1.91
N TYR A 226 -0.65 -4.85 -1.94
CA TYR A 226 -1.45 -3.67 -2.26
C TYR A 226 -1.87 -3.66 -3.74
N ASN A 227 -0.90 -3.85 -4.63
CA ASN A 227 -1.11 -3.96 -6.07
C ASN A 227 -0.04 -4.88 -6.67
N LEU A 228 -0.43 -5.97 -7.34
CA LEU A 228 0.47 -6.98 -7.89
C LEU A 228 1.18 -6.49 -9.17
N SER A 229 1.93 -5.40 -9.06
CA SER A 229 2.65 -4.74 -10.15
C SER A 229 4.00 -4.22 -9.69
N ASP A 230 5.09 -4.71 -10.30
CA ASP A 230 6.43 -4.19 -10.02
C ASP A 230 6.59 -2.74 -10.48
N GLN A 231 5.80 -2.30 -11.48
CA GLN A 231 5.80 -0.89 -11.88
C GLN A 231 5.14 -0.01 -10.82
N TYR A 232 4.06 -0.47 -10.22
CA TYR A 232 3.42 0.20 -9.09
C TYR A 232 4.40 0.36 -7.93
N ALA A 233 5.05 -0.73 -7.52
CA ALA A 233 6.04 -0.71 -6.44
C ALA A 233 7.20 0.27 -6.73
N ARG A 234 7.68 0.36 -7.98
CA ARG A 234 8.68 1.37 -8.37
C ARG A 234 8.16 2.79 -8.28
N ASN A 235 6.94 3.05 -8.76
CA ASN A 235 6.34 4.39 -8.68
C ASN A 235 6.19 4.85 -7.22
N VAL A 236 5.69 3.97 -6.35
CA VAL A 236 5.56 4.28 -4.92
C VAL A 236 6.94 4.54 -4.30
N ARG A 237 7.95 3.70 -4.60
CA ARG A 237 9.33 3.90 -4.13
C ARG A 237 9.88 5.26 -4.58
N ASP A 238 9.65 5.66 -5.83
CA ASP A 238 10.19 6.90 -6.38
C ASP A 238 9.57 8.13 -5.71
N TRP A 239 8.23 8.14 -5.55
CA TRP A 239 7.54 9.18 -4.79
C TRP A 239 7.97 9.20 -3.32
N ALA A 240 8.02 8.06 -2.65
CA ALA A 240 8.48 7.96 -1.27
C ALA A 240 9.92 8.49 -1.10
N THR A 241 10.80 8.22 -2.06
CA THR A 241 12.18 8.73 -2.06
C THR A 241 12.23 10.24 -2.26
N ALA A 242 11.44 10.78 -3.20
CA ALA A 242 11.34 12.23 -3.39
C ALA A 242 10.86 12.93 -2.10
N TYR A 243 9.80 12.41 -1.48
CA TYR A 243 9.26 12.95 -0.23
C TYR A 243 10.27 12.85 0.92
N ALA A 244 11.01 11.75 1.00
CA ALA A 244 12.07 11.62 1.99
C ALA A 244 13.19 12.66 1.81
N ASN A 245 13.43 13.13 0.59
CA ASN A 245 14.39 14.17 0.25
C ASN A 245 13.79 15.60 0.33
N GLY A 246 12.54 15.74 0.77
CA GLY A 246 11.90 17.03 1.00
C GLY A 246 11.29 17.68 -0.24
N HIS A 247 11.01 16.93 -1.32
CA HIS A 247 10.40 17.48 -2.53
C HIS A 247 9.42 16.51 -3.21
N ALA A 248 8.58 17.02 -4.12
CA ALA A 248 7.79 16.21 -5.06
C ALA A 248 8.65 15.67 -6.22
N LEU A 249 8.22 14.60 -6.89
CA LEU A 249 8.90 14.02 -8.05
C LEU A 249 8.75 14.88 -9.32
#